data_AF-T1C329-F1
#
_entry.id   AF-T1C329-F1
#
_cell.length_a   1.000
_cell.length_b   1.000
_cell.length_c   1.000
_cell.angle_alpha   90.00
_cell.angle_beta   90.00
_cell.angle_gamma   90.00
#
_symmetry.space_group_name_H-M   'P 1'
#
loop_
_entity.id
_entity.type
_entity.pdbx_description
1 polymer ?
#
loop_
_entity_poly.entity_id
_entity_poly.type
_entity_poly.pdbx_seq_one_letter_code
_entity_poly.pdbx_strand_id
1 'polypeptide(L)'
;MPGPSEAERLTQATLAQRLADAGFVLPGSLITRRMRCGKPNCHCHGEPPELHGPYFQWTRSAERKTLTCLLTEELVERYRPW
;
A
#
# COMPACT_ATOMS: atom_id res chain seq x y z
N MET A 1 11.59 24.78 6.80
CA MET A 1 12.56 23.66 6.74
C MET A 1 13.13 23.64 5.34
N PRO A 2 14.43 23.87 5.12
CA PRO A 2 15.00 23.71 3.80
C PRO A 2 14.77 22.26 3.34
N GLY A 3 14.45 22.08 2.05
CA GLY A 3 14.37 20.76 1.46
C GLY A 3 15.75 20.08 1.45
N PRO A 4 15.80 18.78 1.12
CA PRO A 4 17.07 18.05 1.07
C PRO A 4 18.06 18.71 0.12
N SER A 5 19.34 18.63 0.44
CA SER A 5 20.47 19.05 -0.39
C SER A 5 20.69 18.13 -1.58
N GLU A 6 21.54 18.56 -2.51
CA GLU A 6 21.98 17.76 -3.68
C GLU A 6 22.62 16.43 -3.25
N ALA A 7 23.50 16.49 -2.24
CA ALA A 7 24.20 15.33 -1.71
C ALA A 7 23.23 14.32 -1.06
N GLU A 8 22.21 14.81 -0.37
CA GLU A 8 21.16 13.97 0.22
C GLU A 8 20.31 13.29 -0.85
N ARG A 9 19.95 14.01 -1.93
CA ARG A 9 19.25 13.41 -3.10
C ARG A 9 20.09 12.31 -3.77
N LEU A 10 21.39 12.55 -3.98
CA LEU A 10 22.32 11.57 -4.54
C LEU A 10 22.45 10.32 -3.67
N THR A 11 22.55 10.52 -2.35
CA THR A 11 22.61 9.41 -1.38
C THR A 11 21.32 8.59 -1.42
N GLN A 12 20.16 9.26 -1.43
CA GLN A 12 18.86 8.62 -1.52
C GLN A 12 18.72 7.80 -2.80
N ALA A 13 19.12 8.34 -3.95
CA ALA A 13 19.08 7.63 -5.23
C ALA A 13 19.98 6.38 -5.21
N THR A 14 21.19 6.49 -4.66
CA THR A 14 22.12 5.36 -4.52
C THR A 14 21.55 4.26 -3.63
N LEU A 15 20.93 4.62 -2.51
CA LEU A 15 20.28 3.66 -1.60
C LEU A 15 19.08 2.99 -2.28
N ALA A 16 18.25 3.76 -3.00
CA ALA A 16 17.11 3.21 -3.74
C ALA A 16 17.56 2.18 -4.78
N GLN A 17 18.64 2.45 -5.53
CA GLN A 17 19.18 1.51 -6.50
C GLN A 17 19.66 0.21 -5.84
N ARG A 18 20.40 0.31 -4.73
CA ARG A 18 20.88 -0.87 -3.99
C ARG A 18 19.72 -1.71 -3.42
N LEU A 19 18.63 -1.07 -3.01
CA LEU A 19 17.43 -1.75 -2.56
C LEU A 19 16.71 -2.45 -3.72
N ALA A 20 16.65 -1.83 -4.90
CA ALA A 20 16.07 -2.44 -6.10
C ALA A 20 16.89 -3.67 -6.56
N ASP A 21 18.22 -3.57 -6.55
CA ASP A 21 19.11 -4.68 -6.95
C ASP A 21 19.03 -5.89 -5.99
N ALA A 22 18.65 -5.67 -4.73
CA ALA A 22 18.43 -6.73 -3.75
C ALA A 22 17.15 -7.56 -4.02
N GLY A 23 16.31 -7.16 -4.98
CA GLY A 23 15.06 -7.84 -5.34
C GLY A 23 13.88 -7.43 -4.45
N PHE A 24 13.01 -8.38 -4.12
CA PHE A 24 11.78 -8.12 -3.35
C PHE A 24 12.07 -7.73 -1.90
N VAL A 25 12.30 -6.44 -1.65
CA VAL A 25 12.50 -5.89 -0.30
C VAL A 25 11.21 -5.84 0.54
N LEU A 26 10.04 -6.03 -0.09
CA LEU A 26 8.72 -5.99 0.54
C LEU A 26 8.00 -7.34 0.37
N PRO A 27 8.33 -8.36 1.18
CA PRO A 27 7.57 -9.60 1.17
C PRO A 27 6.13 -9.34 1.61
N GLY A 28 5.17 -9.97 0.96
CA GLY A 28 3.75 -9.85 1.32
C GLY A 28 2.82 -10.17 0.16
N SER A 29 1.52 -9.99 0.40
CA SER A 29 0.47 -10.11 -0.61
C SER A 29 -0.39 -8.85 -0.66
N LEU A 30 -0.67 -8.37 -1.87
CA LEU A 30 -1.57 -7.26 -2.14
C LEU A 30 -2.93 -7.79 -2.60
N ILE A 31 -4.00 -7.40 -1.92
CA ILE A 31 -5.37 -7.77 -2.27
C ILE A 31 -6.26 -6.54 -2.40
N THR A 32 -7.19 -6.58 -3.35
CA THR A 32 -8.19 -5.54 -3.54
C THR A 32 -9.53 -6.01 -2.97
N ARG A 33 -10.13 -5.21 -2.07
CA ARG A 33 -11.42 -5.54 -1.45
C ARG A 33 -12.45 -4.44 -1.63
N ARG A 34 -13.71 -4.85 -1.79
CA ARG A 34 -14.89 -4.00 -1.60
C ARG A 34 -15.70 -4.55 -0.44
N MET A 35 -16.16 -3.71 0.48
CA MET A 35 -16.78 -4.17 1.73
C MET A 35 -17.94 -3.28 2.20
N ARG A 36 -18.83 -3.86 3.00
CA ARG A 36 -19.88 -3.13 3.73
C ARG A 36 -19.27 -2.46 4.96
N CYS A 37 -19.79 -1.30 5.33
CA CYS A 37 -19.42 -0.64 6.58
C CYS A 37 -20.35 -1.08 7.73
N GLY A 38 -19.97 -0.73 8.96
CA GLY A 38 -20.79 -1.02 10.15
C GLY A 38 -21.98 -0.07 10.36
N LYS A 39 -22.20 0.91 9.48
CA LYS A 39 -23.30 1.87 9.64
C LYS A 39 -24.60 1.24 9.11
N PRO A 40 -25.66 1.12 9.95
CA PRO A 40 -26.89 0.43 9.56
C PRO A 40 -27.63 1.11 8.40
N ASN A 41 -27.57 2.45 8.31
CA ASN A 41 -28.27 3.23 7.29
C ASN A 41 -27.40 3.58 6.07
N CYS A 42 -26.33 2.83 5.82
CA CYS A 42 -25.46 3.11 4.67
C CYS A 42 -25.98 2.42 3.40
N HIS A 43 -25.83 3.09 2.24
CA HIS A 43 -26.15 2.54 0.92
C HIS A 43 -25.46 1.20 0.61
N CYS A 44 -24.32 0.91 1.25
CA CYS A 44 -23.67 -0.41 1.13
C CYS A 44 -24.52 -1.59 1.64
N HIS A 45 -25.59 -1.30 2.38
CA HIS A 45 -26.58 -2.28 2.82
C HIS A 45 -27.85 -2.34 1.96
N GLY A 46 -27.95 -1.50 0.92
CA GLY A 46 -29.09 -1.49 0.01
C GLY A 46 -29.18 -2.72 -0.90
N GLU A 47 -30.23 -2.74 -1.71
CA GLU A 47 -30.51 -3.75 -2.73
C GLU A 47 -30.76 -3.04 -4.08
N PRO A 48 -29.80 -3.05 -5.03
CA PRO A 48 -28.50 -3.71 -4.97
C PRO A 48 -27.50 -2.96 -4.04
N PRO A 49 -26.51 -3.67 -3.46
CA PRO A 49 -25.58 -3.06 -2.51
C PRO A 49 -24.49 -2.22 -3.18
N GLU A 50 -24.29 -0.99 -2.68
CA GLU A 50 -23.19 -0.11 -3.10
C GLU A 50 -21.98 -0.24 -2.16
N LEU A 51 -21.11 -1.22 -2.44
CA LEU A 51 -19.97 -1.52 -1.56
C LEU A 51 -18.90 -0.43 -1.55
N HIS A 52 -18.29 -0.19 -0.38
CA HIS A 52 -17.15 0.72 -0.26
C HIS A 52 -15.86 0.09 -0.78
N GLY A 53 -14.95 0.93 -1.25
CA GLY A 53 -13.63 0.55 -1.76
C GLY A 53 -13.40 1.13 -3.15
N PRO A 54 -12.37 0.66 -3.88
CA PRO A 54 -11.49 -0.45 -3.50
C PRO A 54 -10.55 -0.11 -2.35
N TYR A 55 -10.42 -1.04 -1.39
CA TYR A 55 -9.37 -1.02 -0.39
C TYR A 55 -8.23 -1.92 -0.85
N PHE A 56 -7.04 -1.35 -0.99
CA PHE A 56 -5.84 -2.08 -1.33
C PHE A 56 -5.12 -2.48 -0.05
N GLN A 57 -5.22 -3.74 0.33
CA GLN A 57 -4.63 -4.27 1.55
C GLN A 57 -3.34 -4.99 1.20
N TRP A 58 -2.22 -4.52 1.73
CA TRP A 58 -0.97 -5.26 1.70
C TRP A 58 -0.75 -5.94 3.05
N THR A 59 -0.51 -7.24 3.01
CA THR A 59 -0.30 -8.07 4.20
C THR A 59 1.08 -8.72 4.17
N ARG A 60 1.77 -8.75 5.30
CA ARG A 60 3.06 -9.43 5.44
C ARG A 60 3.26 -10.03 6.82
N SER A 61 4.14 -11.01 6.92
CA SER A 61 4.62 -11.52 8.19
C SER A 61 5.85 -10.72 8.65
N ALA A 62 5.82 -10.21 9.88
CA ALA A 62 6.96 -9.57 10.54
C ALA A 62 6.98 -9.97 12.01
N GLU A 63 8.14 -10.38 12.54
CA GLU A 63 8.29 -10.78 13.95
C GLU A 63 7.25 -11.79 14.44
N ARG A 64 6.94 -12.82 13.61
CA ARG A 64 5.90 -13.84 13.85
C ARG A 64 4.47 -13.30 13.95
N LYS A 65 4.20 -12.07 13.49
CA LYS A 65 2.87 -11.46 13.43
C LYS A 65 2.51 -11.13 11.98
N THR A 66 1.21 -11.13 11.67
CA THR A 66 0.70 -10.63 10.40
C THR A 66 0.40 -9.15 10.52
N LEU A 67 1.12 -8.34 9.75
CA LEU A 67 0.88 -6.91 9.60
C LEU A 67 0.03 -6.68 8.35
N THR A 68 -0.97 -5.81 8.46
CA THR A 68 -1.79 -5.37 7.34
C THR A 68 -1.73 -3.85 7.26
N CYS A 69 -1.45 -3.30 6.09
CA CYS A 69 -1.61 -1.88 5.84
C CYS A 69 -2.53 -1.64 4.64
N LEU A 70 -3.13 -0.44 4.60
CA LEU A 70 -3.88 0.04 3.45
C LEU A 70 -2.96 0.88 2.58
N LEU A 71 -2.90 0.56 1.29
CA LEU A 71 -2.20 1.34 0.29
C LEU A 71 -3.18 2.29 -0.40
N THR A 72 -2.68 3.45 -0.79
CA THR A 72 -3.39 4.34 -1.71
C THR A 72 -3.32 3.78 -3.13
N GLU A 73 -4.22 4.22 -4.00
CA GLU A 73 -4.19 3.85 -5.42
C GLU A 73 -2.89 4.27 -6.10
N GLU A 74 -2.36 5.46 -5.77
CA GLU A 74 -1.08 5.94 -6.28
C GLU A 74 0.09 5.00 -5.92
N LEU A 75 0.14 4.51 -4.67
CA LEU A 75 1.17 3.57 -4.25
C LEU A 75 1.01 2.23 -4.96
N VAL A 76 -0.21 1.74 -5.10
CA VAL A 76 -0.48 0.50 -5.84
C VAL A 76 0.02 0.59 -7.26
N GLU A 77 -0.28 1.69 -7.96
CA GLU A 77 0.13 1.86 -9.34
C GLU A 77 1.65 2.01 -9.48
N ARG A 78 2.29 2.72 -8.54
CA ARG A 78 3.75 2.85 -8.49
C ARG A 78 4.47 1.52 -8.34
N TYR A 79 3.89 0.57 -7.59
CA TYR A 79 4.53 -0.71 -7.26
C TYR A 79 4.03 -1.90 -8.09
N ARG A 80 2.91 -1.78 -8.82
CA ARG A 80 2.36 -2.85 -9.70
C ARG A 80 3.37 -3.44 -10.71
N PRO A 81 4.29 -2.68 -11.33
CA PRO A 81 5.23 -3.23 -12.32
C PRO A 81 6.35 -4.10 -11.76
N TRP A 82 6.55 -4.11 -10.44
CA TRP A 82 7.62 -4.81 -9.74
C TRP A 82 7.10 -6.10 -9.11
#